data_AF-A0A183BSK5-F1
#
_entry.id   AF-A0A183BSK5-F1
#
_cell.length_a   1.000
_cell.length_b   1.000
_cell.length_c   1.000
_cell.angle_alpha   90.00
_cell.angle_beta   90.00
_cell.angle_gamma   90.00
#
_symmetry.space_group_name_H-M   'P 1'
#
loop_
_entity.id
_entity.type
_entity.pdbx_description
1 polymer ?
#
loop_
_entity_poly.entity_id
_entity_poly.type
_entity_poly.pdbx_seq_one_letter_code
_entity_poly.pdbx_strand_id
1 'polypeptide(L)'
;APTLQCTSSEEGTDSPLFSRTTSAQSLPASATDQSQSLYDRTLHQLTNDPQFQKEIALGKRVGFYRLGKELGAGNFSKVKLGVHVLTKGGGRGKANL
;
A
#
# COMPACT_ATOMS: atom_id res chain seq x y z
N ALA A 1 -18.07 -46.17 18.59
CA ALA A 1 -16.67 -45.72 18.75
C ALA A 1 -15.76 -46.88 18.40
N PRO A 2 -14.81 -46.66 17.48
CA PRO A 2 -13.48 -47.19 17.72
C PRO A 2 -12.40 -46.14 17.44
N THR A 3 -11.53 -45.96 18.43
CA THR A 3 -10.22 -45.33 18.33
C THR A 3 -9.35 -46.19 17.42
N LEU A 4 -8.68 -45.60 16.43
CA LEU A 4 -7.59 -46.28 15.73
C LEU A 4 -6.25 -45.62 16.09
N GLN A 5 -5.49 -46.40 16.85
CA GLN A 5 -4.11 -46.20 17.23
C GLN A 5 -3.23 -46.16 15.97
N CYS A 6 -2.30 -45.21 15.89
CA CYS A 6 -1.21 -45.27 14.93
C CYS A 6 -0.08 -46.10 15.54
N THR A 7 0.14 -47.29 14.99
CA THR A 7 1.34 -48.09 15.24
C THR A 7 2.48 -47.61 14.35
N SER A 8 3.65 -47.55 14.95
CA SER A 8 4.94 -47.12 14.43
C SER A 8 5.54 -48.06 13.38
N SER A 9 6.57 -47.52 12.69
CA SER A 9 7.60 -48.18 11.88
C SER A 9 7.17 -48.39 10.41
N GLU A 10 7.96 -48.09 9.37
CA GLU A 10 9.41 -48.29 9.19
C GLU A 10 10.05 -47.25 8.23
N GLU A 11 11.37 -47.14 8.38
CA GLU A 11 12.34 -46.46 7.53
C GLU A 11 12.30 -46.97 6.08
N GLY A 12 12.41 -46.08 5.09
CA GLY A 12 12.53 -46.47 3.69
C GLY A 12 12.63 -45.29 2.73
N THR A 13 13.84 -45.05 2.23
CA THR A 13 14.17 -44.16 1.11
C THR A 13 13.37 -44.48 -0.15
N ASP A 14 12.43 -43.61 -0.53
CA ASP A 14 12.36 -43.03 -1.88
C ASP A 14 11.20 -42.03 -1.91
N SER A 15 11.52 -40.74 -2.06
CA SER A 15 10.53 -39.67 -2.15
C SER A 15 9.66 -39.89 -3.40
N PRO A 16 8.34 -40.09 -3.29
CA PRO A 16 7.50 -40.16 -4.47
C PRO A 16 7.51 -38.79 -5.17
N LEU A 17 7.96 -38.81 -6.43
CA LEU A 17 7.83 -37.72 -7.39
C LEU A 17 6.35 -37.34 -7.51
N PHE A 18 5.91 -36.40 -6.70
CA PHE A 18 4.59 -35.80 -6.84
C PHE A 18 4.66 -34.89 -8.06
N SER A 19 4.33 -35.42 -9.23
CA SER A 19 4.11 -34.66 -10.46
C SER A 19 2.91 -33.73 -10.26
N ARG A 20 3.14 -32.61 -9.57
CA ARG A 20 2.25 -31.46 -9.60
C ARG A 20 2.24 -30.92 -11.01
N THR A 21 1.04 -30.80 -11.56
CA THR A 21 0.74 -30.24 -12.87
C THR A 21 1.53 -28.95 -13.13
N THR A 22 2.25 -28.94 -14.25
CA THR A 22 3.20 -27.93 -14.72
C THR A 22 2.53 -26.69 -15.32
N SER A 23 1.36 -26.28 -14.82
CA SER A 23 0.59 -25.18 -15.40
C SER A 23 0.82 -23.82 -14.72
N ALA A 24 1.66 -23.76 -13.68
CA ALA A 24 1.97 -22.52 -12.97
C ALA A 24 3.44 -22.49 -12.52
N GLN A 25 4.37 -22.60 -13.46
CA GLN A 25 5.75 -22.19 -13.19
C GLN A 25 5.84 -20.67 -13.38
N SER A 26 5.86 -19.93 -12.26
CA SER A 26 6.17 -18.50 -12.28
C SER A 26 7.63 -18.31 -12.68
N LEU A 27 7.88 -17.49 -13.71
CA LEU A 27 9.24 -17.14 -14.14
C LEU A 27 10.01 -16.50 -12.99
N PRO A 28 11.32 -16.81 -12.81
CA PRO A 28 12.15 -16.14 -11.82
C PRO A 28 12.30 -14.67 -12.23
N ALA A 29 11.69 -13.77 -11.46
CA ALA A 29 11.80 -12.32 -11.66
C ALA A 29 13.22 -11.86 -11.30
N SER A 30 14.11 -11.87 -12.30
CA SER A 30 15.42 -11.24 -12.17
C SER A 30 15.28 -9.73 -12.09
N ALA A 31 15.71 -9.17 -10.95
CA ALA A 31 16.10 -7.78 -10.71
C ALA A 31 15.12 -6.64 -11.08
N THR A 32 14.53 -6.05 -10.02
CA THR A 32 14.16 -4.62 -9.93
C THR A 32 13.40 -4.02 -11.12
N ASP A 33 12.18 -4.48 -11.37
CA ASP A 33 11.17 -3.58 -11.93
C ASP A 33 10.29 -3.09 -10.77
N GLN A 34 10.75 -2.01 -10.12
CA GLN A 34 9.98 -1.28 -9.11
C GLN A 34 8.86 -0.51 -9.82
N SER A 35 7.92 -1.19 -10.47
CA SER A 35 6.65 -0.63 -10.90
C SER A 35 5.75 -0.43 -9.68
N GLN A 36 6.22 0.37 -8.71
CA GLN A 36 5.43 0.75 -7.55
C GLN A 36 4.14 1.39 -8.02
N SER A 37 3.01 0.99 -7.42
CA SER A 37 1.73 1.61 -7.71
C SER A 37 1.83 3.12 -7.50
N LEU A 38 1.08 3.89 -8.28
CA LEU A 38 0.94 5.34 -8.04
C LEU A 38 0.53 5.62 -6.60
N TYR A 39 -0.24 4.72 -6.00
CA TYR A 39 -0.57 4.74 -4.58
C TYR A 39 0.67 4.64 -3.70
N ASP A 40 1.48 3.59 -3.87
CA ASP A 40 2.67 3.32 -3.04
C ASP A 40 3.68 4.46 -3.15
N ARG A 41 3.93 4.92 -4.38
CA ARG A 41 4.81 6.06 -4.63
C ARG A 41 4.30 7.33 -3.95
N THR A 42 3.00 7.61 -4.05
CA THR A 42 2.41 8.81 -3.43
C THR A 42 2.45 8.70 -1.91
N LEU A 43 2.15 7.54 -1.35
CA LEU A 43 2.21 7.29 0.08
C LEU A 43 3.64 7.48 0.59
N HIS A 44 4.64 6.90 -0.09
CA HIS A 44 6.04 7.06 0.26
C HIS A 44 6.47 8.53 0.20
N GLN A 45 6.10 9.26 -0.86
CA GLN A 45 6.42 10.69 -0.99
C GLN A 45 5.80 11.51 0.13
N LEU A 46 4.54 11.26 0.47
CA LEU A 46 3.84 12.01 1.51
C LEU A 46 4.40 11.70 2.90
N THR A 47 4.63 10.44 3.24
CA THR A 47 5.16 10.03 4.56
C THR A 47 6.53 10.64 4.84
N ASN A 48 7.37 10.78 3.81
CA ASN A 48 8.72 11.36 3.94
C ASN A 48 8.76 12.89 3.78
N ASP A 49 7.65 13.56 3.45
CA ASP A 49 7.59 15.02 3.35
C ASP A 49 7.43 15.64 4.76
N PRO A 50 8.41 16.42 5.25
CA PRO A 50 8.31 17.04 6.59
C PRO A 50 7.15 18.04 6.69
N GLN A 51 6.78 18.69 5.58
CA GLN A 51 5.62 19.58 5.56
C GLN A 51 4.31 18.78 5.71
N PHE A 52 4.23 17.60 5.09
CA PHE A 52 3.09 16.70 5.27
C PHE A 52 2.94 16.27 6.73
N GLN A 53 4.03 15.87 7.39
CA GLN A 53 4.00 15.49 8.80
C GLN A 53 3.57 16.65 9.71
N LYS A 54 4.07 17.86 9.44
CA LYS A 54 3.66 19.08 10.17
C LYS A 54 2.17 19.40 9.98
N GLU A 55 1.65 19.29 8.75
CA GLU A 55 0.23 19.54 8.47
C GLU A 55 -0.68 18.52 9.18
N ILE A 56 -0.27 17.25 9.28
CA ILE A 56 -0.98 16.24 10.08
C ILE A 56 -0.99 16.62 11.55
N ALA A 57 0.18 16.94 12.12
CA ALA A 57 0.30 17.31 13.54
C ALA A 57 -0.55 18.54 13.91
N LEU A 58 -0.75 19.45 12.96
CA LEU A 58 -1.59 20.65 13.13
C LEU A 58 -3.08 20.41 12.82
N GLY A 59 -3.50 19.18 12.46
CA GLY A 59 -4.87 18.87 12.05
C GLY A 59 -5.29 19.56 10.74
N LYS A 60 -4.33 19.99 9.93
CA LYS A 60 -4.56 20.68 8.65
C LYS A 60 -4.60 19.71 7.47
N ARG A 61 -4.46 18.40 7.70
CA ARG A 61 -4.42 17.38 6.66
C ARG A 61 -5.29 16.17 6.96
N VAL A 62 -5.83 15.55 5.91
CA VAL A 62 -6.65 14.33 6.00
C VAL A 62 -6.26 13.39 4.86
N GLY A 63 -5.57 12.29 5.18
CA GLY A 63 -5.14 11.28 4.21
C GLY A 63 -4.39 11.87 3.00
N PHE A 64 -4.86 11.53 1.80
CA PHE A 64 -4.31 12.03 0.53
C PHE A 64 -4.80 13.44 0.15
N TYR A 65 -5.55 14.14 1.00
CA TYR A 65 -5.99 15.51 0.73
C TYR A 65 -5.05 16.54 1.33
N ARG A 66 -4.65 17.53 0.52
CA ARG A 66 -4.09 18.80 0.99
C ARG A 66 -5.23 19.80 1.17
N LEU A 67 -5.46 20.27 2.40
CA LEU A 67 -6.45 21.32 2.65
C LEU A 67 -5.84 22.68 2.30
N GLY A 68 -6.59 23.49 1.57
CA GLY A 68 -6.24 24.85 1.16
C GLY A 68 -7.00 25.91 1.96
N LYS A 69 -7.37 26.99 1.26
CA LYS A 69 -8.11 28.10 1.85
C LYS A 69 -9.49 27.68 2.38
N GLU A 70 -9.94 28.38 3.40
CA GLU A 70 -11.32 28.29 3.88
C GLU A 70 -12.26 28.93 2.87
N LEU A 71 -13.35 28.22 2.59
CA LEU A 71 -14.42 28.68 1.71
C LEU A 71 -15.59 29.24 2.53
N GLY A 72 -15.74 28.78 3.77
CA GLY A 72 -16.72 29.32 4.70
C GLY A 72 -16.66 28.64 6.07
N ALA A 73 -17.22 29.30 7.07
CA ALA A 73 -17.42 28.78 8.41
C ALA A 73 -18.85 29.06 8.86
N GLY A 74 -19.46 28.08 9.51
CA GLY A 74 -20.76 28.21 10.16
C GLY A 74 -20.70 27.66 11.58
N ASN A 75 -21.85 27.66 12.25
CA ASN A 75 -21.95 27.27 13.66
C ASN A 75 -21.42 25.84 13.96
N PHE A 76 -21.49 24.93 12.98
CA PHE A 76 -21.18 23.51 13.19
C PHE A 76 -19.97 23.02 12.40
N SER A 77 -19.46 23.79 11.44
CA SER A 77 -18.38 23.31 10.57
C SER A 77 -17.62 24.43 9.87
N LYS A 78 -16.44 24.06 9.38
CA LYS A 78 -15.63 24.87 8.47
C LYS A 78 -15.46 24.09 7.17
N VAL A 79 -15.65 24.76 6.05
CA VAL A 79 -15.50 24.20 4.70
C VAL A 79 -14.21 24.72 4.10
N LYS A 80 -13.34 23.82 3.66
CA LYS A 80 -12.06 24.13 3.02
C LYS A 80 -11.96 23.49 1.65
N LEU A 81 -11.20 24.12 0.77
CA LEU A 81 -10.81 23.50 -0.49
C LEU A 81 -9.91 22.30 -0.20
N GLY A 82 -10.23 21.12 -0.73
CA GLY A 82 -9.40 19.93 -0.64
C GLY A 82 -8.85 19.53 -2.00
N VAL A 83 -7.54 19.27 -2.10
CA VAL A 83 -6.92 18.72 -3.31
C VAL A 83 -6.44 17.30 -3.03
N HIS A 84 -6.99 16.34 -3.77
CA HIS A 84 -6.56 14.95 -3.69
C HIS A 84 -5.26 14.74 -4.46
N VAL A 85 -4.20 14.36 -3.75
CA VAL A 85 -2.84 14.28 -4.30
C VAL A 85 -2.69 13.12 -5.29
N LEU A 86 -3.33 11.97 -5.02
CA LEU A 86 -3.18 10.78 -5.86
C LEU A 86 -3.85 10.95 -7.24
N THR A 87 -5.02 11.59 -7.30
CA THR A 87 -5.83 11.65 -8.54
C THR A 87 -5.64 12.93 -9.34
N LYS A 88 -5.24 14.05 -8.69
CA LYS A 88 -4.98 15.29 -9.42
C LYS A 88 -3.66 15.26 -10.22
N GLY A 89 -2.91 14.17 -10.12
CA GLY A 89 -1.61 13.98 -10.76
C GLY A 89 -0.51 14.45 -9.85
N GLY A 90 0.31 13.50 -9.39
CA GLY A 90 1.48 13.77 -8.57
C GLY A 90 2.35 14.89 -9.14
N GLY A 91 2.75 15.82 -8.26
CA GLY A 91 4.03 16.51 -8.40
C GLY A 91 4.25 17.41 -9.61
N ARG A 92 3.23 17.94 -10.29
CA ARG A 92 3.46 19.21 -11.01
C ARG A 92 3.56 20.31 -9.96
N GLY A 93 4.79 20.50 -9.49
CA GLY A 93 5.18 21.59 -8.61
C GLY A 93 4.53 22.88 -9.08
N LYS A 94 4.12 23.70 -8.12
CA LYS A 94 3.83 25.09 -8.43
C LYS A 94 5.08 25.66 -9.09
N ALA A 95 5.02 25.89 -10.41
CA ALA A 95 5.89 26.86 -11.02
C ALA A 95 5.61 28.17 -10.27
N ASN A 96 6.65 28.74 -9.67
CA ASN A 96 6.60 30.07 -9.08
C ASN A 96 6.01 31.04 -10.11
N LEU A 97 4.91 31.69 -9.75
CA LEU A 97 4.47 32.96 -10.32
C LEU A 97 4.31 33.94 -9.17
#